data_AF-A0A9R0QXK0-F1
#
_entry.id   AF-A0A9R0QXK0-F1
#
_cell.length_a   1.000
_cell.length_b   1.000
_cell.length_c   1.000
_cell.angle_alpha   90.00
_cell.angle_beta   90.00
_cell.angle_gamma   90.00
#
_symmetry.space_group_name_H-M   'P 1'
#
loop_
_entity.id
_entity.type
_entity.pdbx_description
1 polymer ?
#
loop_
_entity_poly.entity_id
_entity_poly.type
_entity_poly.pdbx_seq_one_letter_code
_entity_poly.pdbx_strand_id
1 'polypeptide(L)'
;MNETNRDGIAHGSWTQKKNRGGTANPSQFRLPAPQPLCSLLPSPMPSPSLRLAVVGAGAAGLAAARELRREGHAPVVFERAAAVGGTWLYASPAPAAATDPLGAAATHSSLYASLRTNLPREVMGFLDFPFTAARGSVVDARRFPGHEEVLRYLEDFAQRFDLYRLVRFQTEVVGVRREAGGRWAVTSRKLGEKGEQDEEVYDAVVVCNGHYSEPRVASIPDAWPGKQMHSHNYRVPEPFLDQVVIVIGASASAVDISRDIACVAKEVHIADRSAPTSTCEQQPEYDNMWLHSMIDHAQGDGTVVFRDGSSIKADVIMHCTGYLYDFPFLGDDSTITVDDNCVDPLYKHVFPIEVAPELSFIGLPWKVIPFPLFELQSKWVAGILSGRIKLPSKDEMMEDVKAIYSRLETRGWPKRYTHNFSGGYQFEYDDWLAEQCGHPPIEEWRKLMYAANAKNKAARPERYRDEWDDDGLVALANEDFKKYF
;
A
#
# COMPACT_ATOMS: atom_id res chain seq x y z
N MET A 1 31.03 38.60 39.48
CA MET A 1 32.10 38.17 40.41
C MET A 1 31.44 37.81 41.72
N ASN A 2 31.68 36.56 42.15
CA ASN A 2 31.48 35.95 43.47
C ASN A 2 30.03 35.78 43.99
N GLU A 3 29.61 34.66 44.58
CA GLU A 3 30.16 33.30 44.71
C GLU A 3 29.04 32.39 45.29
N THR A 4 28.85 31.25 44.64
CA THR A 4 28.71 29.88 45.19
C THR A 4 28.11 29.57 46.58
N ASN A 5 27.09 28.70 46.53
CA ASN A 5 27.05 27.31 47.02
C ASN A 5 27.17 27.00 48.53
N ARG A 6 26.20 26.23 49.07
CA ARG A 6 26.39 25.38 50.26
C ARG A 6 25.55 24.10 50.17
N ASP A 7 26.27 22.98 50.09
CA ASP A 7 25.83 21.64 50.45
C ASP A 7 25.88 21.41 51.97
N GLY A 8 25.01 20.54 52.46
CA GLY A 8 25.45 19.41 53.28
C GLY A 8 25.27 19.45 54.80
N ILE A 9 24.64 18.36 55.28
CA ILE A 9 25.03 17.48 56.40
C ILE A 9 23.96 17.29 57.51
N ALA A 10 23.74 16.00 57.77
CA ALA A 10 22.83 15.36 58.69
C ALA A 10 23.23 15.46 60.17
N HIS A 11 22.27 15.22 61.07
CA HIS A 11 22.52 14.70 62.42
C HIS A 11 21.40 13.77 62.88
N GLY A 12 21.80 12.66 63.49
CA GLY A 12 20.92 11.65 64.05
C GLY A 12 20.81 11.68 65.58
N SER A 13 19.67 11.14 66.02
CA SER A 13 19.52 10.11 67.08
C SER A 13 19.28 10.47 68.57
N TRP A 14 18.35 9.67 69.11
CA TRP A 14 18.08 9.21 70.49
C TRP A 14 17.21 10.05 71.45
N THR A 15 16.07 9.46 71.85
CA THR A 15 15.79 9.15 73.28
C THR A 15 14.64 8.15 73.52
N GLN A 16 14.98 7.14 74.33
CA GLN A 16 14.25 6.43 75.40
C GLN A 16 12.95 5.61 75.22
N LYS A 17 13.08 4.36 75.70
CA LYS A 17 12.09 3.30 75.97
C LYS A 17 11.15 3.60 77.15
N LYS A 18 9.95 2.99 77.13
CA LYS A 18 9.38 2.23 78.26
C LYS A 18 8.32 1.19 77.81
N ASN A 19 8.43 0.00 78.39
CA ASN A 19 7.63 -1.22 78.18
C ASN A 19 6.14 -1.10 78.57
N ARG A 20 5.26 -1.92 77.96
CA ARG A 20 4.53 -3.04 78.62
C ARG A 20 3.51 -3.72 77.67
N GLY A 21 3.59 -5.05 77.61
CA GLY A 21 2.44 -5.97 77.67
C GLY A 21 1.71 -6.36 76.39
N GLY A 22 1.54 -7.68 76.17
CA GLY A 22 0.41 -8.24 75.42
C GLY A 22 0.78 -9.14 74.24
N THR A 23 0.82 -10.44 74.48
CA THR A 23 0.85 -11.50 73.46
C THR A 23 -0.52 -11.64 72.76
N ALA A 24 -0.57 -11.55 71.43
CA ALA A 24 -1.67 -12.08 70.63
C ALA A 24 -1.22 -12.48 69.21
N ASN A 25 -1.74 -13.62 68.77
CA ASN A 25 -1.44 -14.44 67.60
C ASN A 25 -1.77 -13.72 66.26
N PRO A 26 -0.94 -13.78 65.19
CA PRO A 26 -1.22 -13.10 63.93
C PRO A 26 -1.90 -14.06 62.94
N SER A 27 -3.22 -14.05 62.89
CA SER A 27 -3.94 -14.60 61.75
C SER A 27 -5.27 -13.88 61.52
N GLN A 28 -5.43 -13.40 60.28
CA GLN A 28 -6.66 -12.92 59.64
C GLN A 28 -7.11 -11.49 59.93
N PHE A 29 -6.52 -10.53 59.21
CA PHE A 29 -7.27 -9.42 58.61
C PHE A 29 -6.57 -9.03 57.30
N ARG A 30 -7.08 -9.50 56.14
CA ARG A 30 -6.75 -8.92 54.83
C ARG A 30 -7.78 -7.82 54.55
N LEU A 31 -7.31 -6.60 54.33
CA LEU A 31 -8.12 -5.53 53.73
C LEU A 31 -8.45 -5.93 52.27
N PRO A 32 -9.67 -5.67 51.77
CA PRO A 32 -10.00 -5.93 50.38
C PRO A 32 -9.20 -4.99 49.46
N ALA A 33 -8.65 -5.54 48.38
CA ALA A 33 -7.97 -4.78 47.34
C ALA A 33 -8.94 -3.80 46.65
N PRO A 34 -8.49 -2.63 46.20
CA PRO A 34 -9.35 -1.69 45.49
C PRO A 34 -9.83 -2.32 44.18
N GLN A 35 -11.14 -2.42 44.00
CA GLN A 35 -11.72 -2.78 42.71
C GLN A 35 -11.46 -1.66 41.71
N PRO A 36 -11.06 -1.96 40.47
CA PRO A 36 -11.01 -0.95 39.43
C PRO A 36 -12.44 -0.47 39.15
N LEU A 37 -12.67 0.83 39.29
CA LEU A 37 -13.85 1.51 38.75
C LEU A 37 -13.82 1.37 37.23
N CYS A 38 -14.34 0.26 36.73
CA CYS A 38 -14.70 0.11 35.34
C CYS A 38 -15.88 1.05 35.11
N SER A 39 -15.61 2.23 34.57
CA SER A 39 -16.62 3.18 34.11
C SER A 39 -17.45 2.50 33.02
N LEU A 40 -18.64 2.04 33.39
CA LEU A 40 -19.70 1.68 32.46
C LEU A 40 -20.16 2.95 31.75
N LEU A 41 -19.41 3.37 30.73
CA LEU A 41 -19.97 4.23 29.71
C LEU A 41 -21.06 3.41 29.00
N PRO A 42 -22.27 3.95 28.81
CA PRO A 42 -23.29 3.27 28.03
C PRO A 42 -22.71 2.99 26.64
N SER A 43 -22.81 1.73 26.20
CA SER A 43 -22.51 1.37 24.81
C SER A 43 -23.24 2.35 23.91
N PRO A 44 -22.56 2.98 22.93
CA PRO A 44 -23.24 3.87 22.00
C PRO A 44 -24.41 3.10 21.38
N MET A 45 -25.59 3.72 21.33
CA MET A 45 -26.73 3.12 20.65
C MET A 45 -26.29 2.72 19.23
N PRO A 46 -26.58 1.50 18.76
CA PRO A 46 -26.17 1.08 17.44
C PRO A 46 -26.73 2.09 16.43
N SER A 47 -25.83 2.75 15.73
CA SER A 47 -26.17 3.57 14.57
C SER A 47 -26.87 2.69 13.53
N PRO A 48 -27.79 3.27 12.74
CA PRO A 48 -28.48 2.51 11.70
C PRO A 48 -27.46 1.88 10.74
N SER A 49 -27.68 0.63 10.38
CA SER A 49 -26.86 -0.06 9.39
C SER A 49 -26.94 0.68 8.05
N LEU A 50 -25.80 1.18 7.57
CA LEU A 50 -25.67 1.84 6.29
C LEU A 50 -25.46 0.82 5.18
N ARG A 51 -26.03 1.11 4.00
CA ARG A 51 -25.79 0.38 2.77
C ARG A 51 -24.67 1.06 1.99
N LEU A 52 -23.56 0.36 1.82
CA LEU A 52 -22.31 0.95 1.34
C LEU A 52 -21.86 0.31 0.03
N ALA A 53 -21.37 1.10 -0.92
CA ALA A 53 -20.72 0.56 -2.11
C ALA A 53 -19.21 0.52 -1.89
N VAL A 54 -18.58 -0.61 -2.23
CA VAL A 54 -17.11 -0.74 -2.27
C VAL A 54 -16.72 -1.03 -3.71
N VAL A 55 -15.85 -0.19 -4.29
CA VAL A 55 -15.43 -0.30 -5.70
C VAL A 55 -14.09 -1.03 -5.77
N GLY A 56 -14.11 -2.30 -6.16
CA GLY A 56 -12.95 -3.19 -6.26
C GLY A 56 -12.88 -4.22 -5.12
N ALA A 57 -12.49 -5.45 -5.44
CA ALA A 57 -12.26 -6.57 -4.52
C ALA A 57 -10.78 -7.04 -4.54
N GLY A 58 -9.86 -6.10 -4.76
CA GLY A 58 -8.45 -6.27 -4.41
C GLY A 58 -8.23 -6.26 -2.89
N ALA A 59 -6.98 -6.31 -2.43
CA ALA A 59 -6.65 -6.34 -1.00
C ALA A 59 -7.30 -5.17 -0.21
N ALA A 60 -7.34 -3.97 -0.78
CA ALA A 60 -8.00 -2.80 -0.18
C ALA A 60 -9.51 -2.98 -0.02
N GLY A 61 -10.18 -3.48 -1.07
CA GLY A 61 -11.62 -3.74 -1.07
C GLY A 61 -12.03 -4.85 -0.11
N LEU A 62 -11.23 -5.91 -0.02
CA LEU A 62 -11.44 -6.99 0.95
C LEU A 62 -11.29 -6.50 2.39
N ALA A 63 -10.27 -5.67 2.68
CA ALA A 63 -10.11 -5.03 3.98
C ALA A 63 -11.31 -4.13 4.31
N ALA A 64 -11.72 -3.28 3.37
CA ALA A 64 -12.87 -2.39 3.51
C ALA A 64 -14.15 -3.17 3.81
N ALA A 65 -14.49 -4.17 2.98
CA ALA A 65 -15.68 -4.99 3.17
C ALA A 65 -15.71 -5.70 4.53
N ARG A 66 -14.56 -6.19 5.00
CA ARG A 66 -14.43 -6.84 6.31
C ARG A 66 -14.68 -5.85 7.45
N GLU A 67 -14.01 -4.70 7.45
CA GLU A 67 -14.11 -3.72 8.54
C GLU A 67 -15.49 -3.05 8.57
N LEU A 68 -16.07 -2.70 7.41
CA LEU A 68 -17.43 -2.18 7.32
C LEU A 68 -18.46 -3.16 7.90
N ARG A 69 -18.33 -4.46 7.60
CA ARG A 69 -19.22 -5.48 8.15
C ARG A 69 -18.99 -5.71 9.65
N ARG A 70 -17.74 -5.63 10.13
CA ARG A 70 -17.42 -5.70 11.57
C ARG A 70 -18.08 -4.57 12.36
N GLU A 71 -18.23 -3.41 11.74
CA GLU A 71 -18.91 -2.25 12.34
C GLU A 71 -20.45 -2.28 12.15
N GLY A 72 -21.01 -3.36 11.61
CA GLY A 72 -22.46 -3.54 11.48
C GLY A 72 -23.10 -2.93 10.23
N HIS A 73 -22.30 -2.51 9.25
CA HIS A 73 -22.81 -2.01 7.97
C HIS A 73 -23.06 -3.15 6.95
N ALA A 74 -23.78 -2.83 5.88
CA ALA A 74 -24.11 -3.74 4.78
C ALA A 74 -23.39 -3.34 3.48
N PRO A 75 -22.09 -3.67 3.33
CA PRO A 75 -21.35 -3.36 2.11
C PRO A 75 -21.75 -4.27 0.95
N VAL A 76 -21.77 -3.69 -0.25
CA VAL A 76 -21.83 -4.37 -1.55
C VAL A 76 -20.55 -4.05 -2.29
N VAL A 77 -19.78 -5.09 -2.61
CA VAL A 77 -18.49 -4.95 -3.31
C VAL A 77 -18.69 -5.21 -4.80
N PHE A 78 -18.26 -4.29 -5.64
CA PHE A 78 -18.28 -4.45 -7.10
C PHE A 78 -16.88 -4.82 -7.58
N GLU A 79 -16.75 -5.93 -8.29
CA GLU A 79 -15.49 -6.40 -8.85
C GLU A 79 -15.64 -6.71 -10.33
N ARG A 80 -14.76 -6.11 -11.14
CA ARG A 80 -14.76 -6.30 -12.60
C ARG A 80 -14.27 -7.68 -12.99
N ALA A 81 -13.33 -8.26 -12.25
CA ALA A 81 -12.83 -9.61 -12.47
C ALA A 81 -13.83 -10.68 -12.03
N ALA A 82 -13.59 -11.92 -12.45
CA ALA A 82 -14.34 -13.09 -12.00
C ALA A 82 -13.85 -13.66 -10.65
N ALA A 83 -12.85 -13.02 -10.03
CA ALA A 83 -12.20 -13.47 -8.80
C ALA A 83 -11.74 -12.26 -7.96
N VAL A 84 -11.44 -12.49 -6.69
CA VAL A 84 -10.86 -11.48 -5.78
C VAL A 84 -9.34 -11.39 -5.98
N GLY A 85 -8.71 -10.35 -5.44
CA GLY A 85 -7.25 -10.23 -5.38
C GLY A 85 -6.67 -9.06 -6.17
N GLY A 86 -7.42 -8.48 -7.10
CA GLY A 86 -7.05 -7.26 -7.84
C GLY A 86 -5.74 -7.45 -8.60
N THR A 87 -4.72 -6.66 -8.29
CA THR A 87 -3.38 -6.78 -8.89
C THR A 87 -2.83 -8.21 -8.81
N TRP A 88 -3.12 -8.95 -7.73
CA TRP A 88 -2.55 -10.29 -7.51
C TRP A 88 -3.13 -11.39 -8.40
N LEU A 89 -4.14 -11.07 -9.23
CA LEU A 89 -4.63 -11.95 -10.28
C LEU A 89 -3.73 -11.86 -11.51
N TYR A 90 -2.71 -12.70 -11.58
CA TYR A 90 -1.85 -12.79 -12.76
C TYR A 90 -2.67 -13.14 -14.01
N ALA A 91 -2.52 -12.34 -15.06
CA ALA A 91 -3.11 -12.62 -16.36
C ALA A 91 -2.03 -13.13 -17.31
N SER A 92 -2.18 -14.38 -17.78
CA SER A 92 -1.28 -14.97 -18.77
C SER A 92 -1.20 -14.11 -20.04
N PRO A 93 -0.11 -14.20 -20.82
CA PRO A 93 0.03 -13.49 -22.09
C PRO A 93 -1.13 -13.89 -23.03
N ALA A 94 -2.07 -12.98 -23.27
CA ALA A 94 -3.11 -13.22 -24.26
C ALA A 94 -2.52 -13.07 -25.67
N PRO A 95 -2.93 -13.88 -26.66
CA PRO A 95 -2.48 -13.73 -28.06
C PRO A 95 -2.77 -12.35 -28.67
N ALA A 96 -3.62 -11.55 -28.01
CA ALA A 96 -4.09 -10.23 -28.43
C ALA A 96 -3.58 -9.07 -27.56
N ALA A 97 -2.45 -9.20 -26.85
CA ALA A 97 -1.81 -8.10 -26.10
C ALA A 97 -1.24 -6.96 -26.99
N ALA A 98 -1.84 -6.73 -28.17
CA ALA A 98 -1.27 -5.96 -29.27
C ALA A 98 -2.12 -4.74 -29.70
N THR A 99 -3.20 -4.38 -29.00
CA THR A 99 -3.98 -3.20 -29.40
C THR A 99 -3.41 -1.89 -28.88
N ASP A 100 -2.74 -1.90 -27.72
CA ASP A 100 -2.07 -0.73 -27.15
C ASP A 100 -0.90 -1.14 -26.23
N PRO A 101 0.36 -1.14 -26.71
CA PRO A 101 1.51 -1.55 -25.91
C PRO A 101 1.92 -0.51 -24.86
N LEU A 102 1.42 0.72 -24.94
CA LEU A 102 1.77 1.84 -24.06
C LEU A 102 0.66 2.20 -23.07
N GLY A 103 -0.61 1.97 -23.42
CA GLY A 103 -1.76 2.20 -22.56
C GLY A 103 -2.16 1.01 -21.70
N ALA A 104 -3.26 1.18 -20.98
CA ALA A 104 -3.82 0.15 -20.12
C ALA A 104 -4.24 -1.08 -20.96
N ALA A 105 -3.74 -2.26 -20.61
CA ALA A 105 -4.22 -3.49 -21.21
C ALA A 105 -5.69 -3.71 -20.83
N ALA A 106 -6.35 -4.63 -21.54
CA ALA A 106 -7.64 -5.18 -21.14
C ALA A 106 -7.63 -5.78 -19.71
N THR A 107 -6.45 -5.98 -19.10
CA THR A 107 -6.28 -6.59 -17.79
C THR A 107 -5.90 -5.56 -16.72
N HIS A 108 -6.51 -5.63 -15.55
CA HIS A 108 -6.17 -4.76 -14.41
C HIS A 108 -4.76 -5.04 -13.85
N SER A 109 -4.32 -6.31 -13.88
CA SER A 109 -3.04 -6.72 -13.28
C SER A 109 -1.83 -6.27 -14.10
N SER A 110 -0.79 -5.87 -13.38
CA SER A 110 0.54 -5.51 -13.89
C SER A 110 1.61 -6.54 -13.52
N LEU A 111 1.19 -7.73 -13.06
CA LEU A 111 2.12 -8.79 -12.68
C LEU A 111 2.74 -9.46 -13.90
N TYR A 112 3.96 -9.93 -13.72
CA TYR A 112 4.68 -10.82 -14.63
C TYR A 112 4.96 -12.15 -13.95
N ALA A 113 5.19 -13.20 -14.75
CA ALA A 113 5.12 -14.59 -14.31
C ALA A 113 6.09 -14.91 -13.17
N SER A 114 7.30 -14.37 -13.24
CA SER A 114 8.38 -14.60 -12.28
C SER A 114 8.27 -13.77 -11.00
N LEU A 115 7.26 -12.87 -10.89
CA LEU A 115 7.19 -11.91 -9.79
C LEU A 115 7.18 -12.60 -8.42
N ARG A 116 8.15 -12.21 -7.59
CA ARG A 116 8.19 -12.50 -6.16
C ARG A 116 7.93 -11.23 -5.37
N THR A 117 7.38 -11.39 -4.17
CA THR A 117 7.20 -10.26 -3.26
C THR A 117 8.52 -9.52 -3.07
N ASN A 118 8.41 -8.20 -2.93
CA ASN A 118 9.55 -7.36 -2.59
C ASN A 118 9.57 -7.06 -1.08
N LEU A 119 8.61 -7.55 -0.32
CA LEU A 119 8.58 -7.49 1.14
C LEU A 119 8.54 -8.92 1.69
N PRO A 120 9.16 -9.17 2.85
CA PRO A 120 9.02 -10.45 3.51
C PRO A 120 7.55 -10.66 3.92
N ARG A 121 7.05 -11.89 3.78
CA ARG A 121 5.63 -12.23 3.98
C ARG A 121 5.11 -11.82 5.36
N GLU A 122 5.95 -11.89 6.39
CA GLU A 122 5.62 -11.50 7.76
C GLU A 122 5.16 -10.04 7.82
N VAL A 123 5.88 -9.15 7.13
CA VAL A 123 5.56 -7.72 7.08
C VAL A 123 4.29 -7.46 6.27
N MET A 124 3.99 -8.27 5.26
CA MET A 124 2.87 -8.04 4.34
C MET A 124 1.51 -8.36 4.95
N GLY A 125 1.39 -9.34 5.83
CA GLY A 125 0.07 -9.80 6.31
C GLY A 125 -0.73 -8.74 7.06
N PHE A 126 -2.06 -8.78 6.92
CA PHE A 126 -3.02 -8.05 7.76
C PHE A 126 -2.75 -8.28 9.25
N LEU A 127 -3.06 -7.29 10.07
CA LEU A 127 -2.67 -7.18 11.48
C LEU A 127 -3.21 -8.35 12.31
N ASP A 128 -4.42 -8.83 11.99
CA ASP A 128 -5.09 -9.94 12.67
C ASP A 128 -5.26 -11.20 11.80
N PHE A 129 -4.55 -11.26 10.66
CA PHE A 129 -4.53 -12.43 9.79
C PHE A 129 -3.09 -12.68 9.28
N PRO A 130 -2.24 -13.33 10.09
CA PRO A 130 -0.82 -13.54 9.76
C PRO A 130 -0.59 -14.24 8.42
N PHE A 131 0.37 -13.74 7.64
CA PHE A 131 0.78 -14.37 6.38
C PHE A 131 1.95 -15.34 6.60
N THR A 132 1.64 -16.54 7.10
CA THR A 132 2.63 -17.56 7.46
C THR A 132 2.79 -18.65 6.41
N ALA A 133 3.94 -19.33 6.40
CA ALA A 133 4.19 -20.51 5.58
C ALA A 133 3.60 -21.81 6.18
N ALA A 134 3.02 -21.74 7.38
CA ALA A 134 2.76 -22.90 8.23
C ALA A 134 1.27 -23.30 8.26
N ARG A 135 0.65 -23.57 7.11
CA ARG A 135 -0.63 -24.30 7.00
C ARG A 135 -0.63 -25.19 5.76
N GLY A 136 -1.21 -26.38 5.86
CA GLY A 136 -1.05 -27.55 4.96
C GLY A 136 -1.54 -27.43 3.50
N SER A 137 -1.53 -26.22 2.93
CA SER A 137 -1.87 -25.90 1.54
C SER A 137 -0.84 -25.00 0.83
N VAL A 138 0.25 -24.62 1.51
CA VAL A 138 1.26 -23.70 0.97
C VAL A 138 2.03 -24.35 -0.18
N VAL A 139 1.97 -23.73 -1.37
CA VAL A 139 2.78 -24.14 -2.53
C VAL A 139 4.13 -23.42 -2.50
N ASP A 140 4.22 -22.24 -1.87
CA ASP A 140 5.46 -21.47 -1.76
C ASP A 140 5.81 -21.10 -0.32
N ALA A 141 6.72 -21.89 0.27
CA ALA A 141 7.19 -21.70 1.64
C ALA A 141 8.26 -20.61 1.78
N ARG A 142 8.70 -19.95 0.69
CA ARG A 142 9.72 -18.90 0.75
C ARG A 142 9.22 -17.72 1.59
N ARG A 143 10.18 -17.03 2.22
CA ARG A 143 9.92 -15.77 2.94
C ARG A 143 9.49 -14.64 2.00
N PHE A 144 10.05 -14.64 0.79
CA PHE A 144 9.64 -13.79 -0.33
C PHE A 144 9.01 -14.67 -1.42
N PRO A 145 7.73 -15.04 -1.26
CA PRO A 145 7.08 -15.99 -2.16
C PRO A 145 6.71 -15.34 -3.51
N GLY A 146 6.28 -16.16 -4.45
CA GLY A 146 5.68 -15.75 -5.72
C GLY A 146 4.31 -15.09 -5.54
N HIS A 147 3.86 -14.38 -6.58
CA HIS A 147 2.56 -13.70 -6.58
C HIS A 147 1.36 -14.62 -6.32
N GLU A 148 1.41 -15.88 -6.75
CA GLU A 148 0.36 -16.88 -6.53
C GLU A 148 0.10 -17.17 -5.04
N GLU A 149 1.15 -17.15 -4.21
CA GLU A 149 1.01 -17.33 -2.76
C GLU A 149 0.32 -16.14 -2.10
N VAL A 150 0.54 -14.93 -2.62
CA VAL A 150 -0.15 -13.73 -2.14
C VAL A 150 -1.62 -13.74 -2.56
N LEU A 151 -1.91 -14.16 -3.80
CA LEU A 151 -3.29 -14.36 -4.24
C LEU A 151 -4.03 -15.34 -3.34
N ARG A 152 -3.44 -16.53 -3.10
CA ARG A 152 -4.00 -17.52 -2.18
C ARG A 152 -4.24 -16.95 -0.78
N TYR A 153 -3.29 -16.18 -0.24
CA TYR A 153 -3.48 -15.51 1.06
C TYR A 153 -4.72 -14.59 1.08
N LEU A 154 -4.97 -13.84 -0.01
CA LEU A 154 -6.15 -12.98 -0.13
C LEU A 154 -7.44 -13.79 -0.34
N GLU A 155 -7.39 -14.92 -1.05
CA GLU A 155 -8.51 -15.85 -1.19
C GLU A 155 -8.87 -16.50 0.16
N ASP A 156 -7.86 -16.95 0.91
CA ASP A 156 -8.01 -17.50 2.27
C ASP A 156 -8.58 -16.44 3.22
N PHE A 157 -8.13 -15.20 3.13
CA PHE A 157 -8.69 -14.08 3.87
C PHE A 157 -10.17 -13.87 3.52
N ALA A 158 -10.50 -13.79 2.23
CA ALA A 158 -11.87 -13.62 1.76
C ALA A 158 -12.78 -14.78 2.19
N GLN A 159 -12.27 -16.01 2.19
CA GLN A 159 -13.01 -17.19 2.65
C GLN A 159 -13.18 -17.20 4.17
N ARG A 160 -12.10 -16.97 4.93
CA ARG A 160 -12.09 -16.97 6.41
C ARG A 160 -13.09 -15.99 6.99
N PHE A 161 -13.19 -14.83 6.35
CA PHE A 161 -14.10 -13.76 6.73
C PHE A 161 -15.38 -13.77 5.88
N ASP A 162 -15.66 -14.80 5.09
CA ASP A 162 -16.92 -14.96 4.34
C ASP A 162 -17.32 -13.68 3.58
N LEU A 163 -16.35 -13.13 2.83
CA LEU A 163 -16.49 -11.89 2.08
C LEU A 163 -17.02 -12.13 0.67
N TYR A 164 -16.86 -13.34 0.12
CA TYR A 164 -17.32 -13.70 -1.23
C TYR A 164 -18.80 -13.38 -1.46
N ARG A 165 -19.67 -13.59 -0.45
CA ARG A 165 -21.11 -13.26 -0.54
C ARG A 165 -21.42 -11.77 -0.66
N LEU A 166 -20.45 -10.90 -0.38
CA LEU A 166 -20.60 -9.45 -0.51
C LEU A 166 -20.17 -8.97 -1.90
N VAL A 167 -19.45 -9.80 -2.66
CA VAL A 167 -18.85 -9.43 -3.95
C VAL A 167 -19.77 -9.78 -5.11
N ARG A 168 -20.04 -8.79 -5.95
CA ARG A 168 -20.64 -8.92 -7.27
C ARG A 168 -19.51 -8.96 -8.29
N PHE A 169 -19.11 -10.17 -8.66
CA PHE A 169 -18.08 -10.40 -9.68
C PHE A 169 -18.57 -10.03 -11.07
N GLN A 170 -17.61 -9.83 -11.98
CA GLN A 170 -17.86 -9.44 -13.36
C GLN A 170 -18.79 -8.22 -13.48
N THR A 171 -18.74 -7.32 -12.49
CA THR A 171 -19.60 -6.15 -12.40
C THR A 171 -18.71 -4.92 -12.31
N GLU A 172 -18.63 -4.18 -13.41
CA GLU A 172 -17.82 -2.98 -13.54
C GLU A 172 -18.61 -1.75 -13.08
N VAL A 173 -18.05 -0.95 -12.19
CA VAL A 173 -18.60 0.37 -11.87
C VAL A 173 -18.20 1.34 -12.97
N VAL A 174 -19.20 1.97 -13.59
CA VAL A 174 -19.01 2.89 -14.73
C VAL A 174 -19.43 4.32 -14.41
N GLY A 175 -20.13 4.53 -13.30
CA GLY A 175 -20.54 5.85 -12.85
C GLY A 175 -20.80 5.87 -11.35
N VAL A 176 -20.40 6.94 -10.69
CA VAL A 176 -20.69 7.24 -9.29
C VAL A 176 -21.03 8.72 -9.24
N ARG A 177 -22.26 9.04 -8.84
CA ARG A 177 -22.71 10.42 -8.73
C ARG A 177 -23.42 10.67 -7.42
N ARG A 178 -23.29 11.88 -6.92
CA ARG A 178 -24.03 12.32 -5.74
C ARG A 178 -25.49 12.58 -6.08
N GLU A 179 -26.39 12.12 -5.22
CA GLU A 179 -27.83 12.41 -5.29
C GLU A 179 -28.23 13.53 -4.32
N ALA A 180 -29.44 14.07 -4.54
CA ALA A 180 -30.09 14.94 -3.57
C ALA A 180 -30.24 14.20 -2.21
N GLY A 181 -29.84 14.84 -1.13
CA GLY A 181 -29.90 14.26 0.22
C GLY A 181 -28.62 13.56 0.69
N GLY A 182 -27.51 13.66 -0.06
CA GLY A 182 -26.18 13.24 0.41
C GLY A 182 -25.83 11.77 0.16
N ARG A 183 -26.73 11.01 -0.47
CA ARG A 183 -26.49 9.63 -0.92
C ARG A 183 -25.82 9.59 -2.29
N TRP A 184 -25.44 8.40 -2.73
CA TRP A 184 -24.69 8.17 -3.95
C TRP A 184 -25.37 7.14 -4.85
N ALA A 185 -25.61 7.51 -6.10
CA ALA A 185 -26.03 6.58 -7.14
C ALA A 185 -24.78 5.96 -7.77
N VAL A 186 -24.70 4.64 -7.75
CA VAL A 186 -23.63 3.85 -8.35
C VAL A 186 -24.20 3.12 -9.56
N THR A 187 -23.73 3.48 -10.73
CA THR A 187 -24.05 2.85 -12.00
C THR A 187 -23.00 1.78 -12.30
N SER A 188 -23.47 0.55 -12.52
CA SER A 188 -22.62 -0.60 -12.78
C SER A 188 -23.11 -1.38 -14.00
N ARG A 189 -22.21 -2.16 -14.61
CA ARG A 189 -22.48 -2.95 -15.79
C ARG A 189 -21.91 -4.35 -15.62
N LYS A 190 -22.73 -5.36 -15.85
CA LYS A 190 -22.28 -6.75 -15.85
C LYS A 190 -21.55 -7.08 -17.15
N LEU A 191 -20.33 -7.61 -17.04
CA LEU A 191 -19.50 -8.00 -18.17
C LEU A 191 -20.01 -9.30 -18.80
N GLY A 192 -20.05 -9.35 -20.14
CA GLY A 192 -20.46 -10.53 -20.91
C GLY A 192 -21.95 -10.60 -21.26
N GLU A 193 -22.78 -9.72 -20.69
CA GLU A 193 -24.19 -9.55 -21.05
C GLU A 193 -24.36 -8.27 -21.91
N LYS A 194 -25.38 -8.23 -22.79
CA LYS A 194 -25.66 -7.05 -23.61
C LYS A 194 -26.25 -5.92 -22.76
N GLY A 195 -25.37 -5.17 -22.08
CA GLY A 195 -25.45 -3.71 -21.99
C GLY A 195 -26.50 -3.07 -21.08
N GLU A 196 -27.23 -3.80 -20.23
CA GLU A 196 -28.02 -3.12 -19.20
C GLU A 196 -27.10 -2.62 -18.10
N GLN A 197 -27.15 -1.30 -17.88
CA GLN A 197 -26.52 -0.67 -16.73
C GLN A 197 -27.52 -0.67 -15.60
N ASP A 198 -27.11 -1.20 -14.45
CA ASP A 198 -27.89 -1.16 -13.23
C ASP A 198 -27.45 0.02 -12.39
N GLU A 199 -28.41 0.68 -11.77
CA GLU A 199 -28.15 1.80 -10.90
C GLU A 199 -28.78 1.57 -9.53
N GLU A 200 -27.96 1.71 -8.50
CA GLU A 200 -28.37 1.51 -7.12
C GLU A 200 -27.87 2.64 -6.24
N VAL A 201 -28.66 3.00 -5.23
CA VAL A 201 -28.35 4.08 -4.29
C VAL A 201 -27.75 3.52 -3.00
N TYR A 202 -26.70 4.20 -2.52
CA TYR A 202 -25.92 3.86 -1.35
C TYR A 202 -25.75 5.08 -0.45
N ASP A 203 -25.59 4.84 0.85
CA ASP A 203 -25.38 5.91 1.84
C ASP A 203 -23.96 6.48 1.71
N ALA A 204 -22.97 5.65 1.37
CA ALA A 204 -21.61 6.07 1.10
C ALA A 204 -20.89 5.12 0.14
N VAL A 205 -19.79 5.61 -0.46
CA VAL A 205 -18.94 4.90 -1.42
C VAL A 205 -17.50 4.86 -0.90
N VAL A 206 -16.91 3.67 -0.93
CA VAL A 206 -15.50 3.42 -0.58
C VAL A 206 -14.77 2.97 -1.84
N VAL A 207 -13.87 3.80 -2.34
CA VAL A 207 -13.11 3.58 -3.57
C VAL A 207 -11.84 2.80 -3.28
N CYS A 208 -11.75 1.58 -3.85
CA CYS A 208 -10.67 0.63 -3.67
C CYS A 208 -10.15 0.09 -5.02
N ASN A 209 -10.24 0.88 -6.09
CA ASN A 209 -9.94 0.44 -7.47
C ASN A 209 -8.44 0.31 -7.78
N GLY A 210 -7.56 0.71 -6.85
CA GLY A 210 -6.11 0.68 -7.04
C GLY A 210 -5.59 1.77 -7.98
N HIS A 211 -4.26 1.83 -8.12
CA HIS A 211 -3.57 2.88 -8.88
C HIS A 211 -2.28 2.36 -9.57
N TYR A 212 -2.29 1.07 -9.95
CA TYR A 212 -1.18 0.39 -10.62
C TYR A 212 -1.62 -0.27 -11.93
N SER A 213 -2.56 0.35 -12.64
CA SER A 213 -3.09 -0.14 -13.91
C SER A 213 -2.93 0.88 -15.04
N GLU A 214 -3.27 2.14 -14.81
CA GLU A 214 -3.15 3.19 -15.83
C GLU A 214 -1.68 3.63 -16.00
N PRO A 215 -1.03 3.37 -17.15
CA PRO A 215 0.39 3.66 -17.34
C PRO A 215 0.73 5.15 -17.32
N ARG A 216 1.87 5.50 -16.72
CA ARG A 216 2.51 6.79 -16.95
C ARG A 216 3.68 6.59 -17.91
N VAL A 217 3.57 7.07 -19.13
CA VAL A 217 4.61 6.89 -20.16
C VAL A 217 5.55 8.10 -20.20
N ALA A 218 6.86 7.85 -20.26
CA ALA A 218 7.84 8.91 -20.50
C ALA A 218 7.82 9.34 -21.97
N SER A 219 7.97 10.64 -22.22
CA SER A 219 8.11 11.15 -23.59
C SER A 219 9.48 10.78 -24.14
N ILE A 220 9.48 10.12 -25.30
CA ILE A 220 10.66 9.85 -26.12
C ILE A 220 10.38 10.50 -27.48
N PRO A 221 11.33 11.22 -28.09
CA PRO A 221 11.12 11.85 -29.38
C PRO A 221 10.64 10.87 -30.47
N ASP A 222 9.64 11.27 -31.27
CA ASP A 222 8.88 10.43 -32.23
C ASP A 222 9.70 9.77 -33.36
N ALA A 223 11.00 10.08 -33.47
CA ALA A 223 11.84 9.60 -34.55
C ALA A 223 12.25 8.13 -34.42
N TRP A 224 12.12 7.49 -33.24
CA TRP A 224 12.70 6.17 -33.00
C TRP A 224 11.86 5.01 -33.57
N PRO A 225 12.41 4.14 -34.42
CA PRO A 225 11.64 3.13 -35.18
C PRO A 225 11.40 1.81 -34.45
N GLY A 226 11.95 1.61 -33.25
CA GLY A 226 11.84 0.33 -32.52
C GLY A 226 10.52 0.17 -31.76
N LYS A 227 10.41 -0.92 -30.99
CA LYS A 227 9.19 -1.24 -30.22
C LYS A 227 9.19 -0.51 -28.88
N GLN A 228 8.12 0.20 -28.56
CA GLN A 228 7.91 0.79 -27.23
C GLN A 228 6.81 0.04 -26.49
N MET A 229 6.99 -0.19 -25.18
CA MET A 229 5.95 -0.77 -24.33
C MET A 229 6.06 -0.32 -22.88
N HIS A 230 4.94 -0.29 -22.15
CA HIS A 230 4.95 -0.04 -20.71
C HIS A 230 5.11 -1.33 -19.89
N SER A 231 5.70 -1.25 -18.70
CA SER A 231 5.88 -2.39 -17.78
C SER A 231 4.55 -3.04 -17.37
N HIS A 232 3.45 -2.31 -17.46
CA HIS A 232 2.09 -2.84 -17.27
C HIS A 232 1.80 -4.05 -18.18
N ASN A 233 2.37 -4.04 -19.39
CA ASN A 233 2.16 -5.06 -20.42
C ASN A 233 3.26 -6.14 -20.43
N TYR A 234 4.29 -6.02 -19.59
CA TYR A 234 5.32 -7.03 -19.44
C TYR A 234 4.75 -8.27 -18.72
N ARG A 235 5.05 -9.48 -19.22
CA ARG A 235 4.56 -10.73 -18.64
C ARG A 235 5.63 -11.78 -18.44
N VAL A 236 6.52 -11.94 -19.41
CA VAL A 236 7.54 -12.98 -19.45
C VAL A 236 8.75 -12.49 -20.26
N PRO A 237 9.97 -13.00 -20.03
CA PRO A 237 11.18 -12.50 -20.69
C PRO A 237 11.41 -13.05 -22.10
N GLU A 238 10.87 -14.22 -22.47
CA GLU A 238 11.19 -14.92 -23.74
C GLU A 238 10.99 -14.07 -25.01
N PRO A 239 10.00 -13.17 -25.12
CA PRO A 239 9.87 -12.27 -26.27
C PRO A 239 11.04 -11.30 -26.48
N PHE A 240 11.95 -11.19 -25.51
CA PHE A 240 13.14 -10.33 -25.54
C PHE A 240 14.43 -11.12 -25.83
N LEU A 241 14.32 -12.41 -26.19
CA LEU A 241 15.46 -13.24 -26.57
C LEU A 241 16.33 -12.55 -27.64
N ASP A 242 17.64 -12.47 -27.39
CA ASP A 242 18.65 -11.88 -28.27
C ASP A 242 18.42 -10.39 -28.65
N GLN A 243 17.55 -9.68 -27.95
CA GLN A 243 17.28 -8.24 -28.19
C GLN A 243 18.13 -7.33 -27.31
N VAL A 244 18.35 -6.10 -27.78
CA VAL A 244 18.89 -4.98 -27.00
C VAL A 244 17.73 -4.16 -26.44
N VAL A 245 17.59 -4.14 -25.11
CA VAL A 245 16.44 -3.58 -24.41
C VAL A 245 16.86 -2.40 -23.55
N ILE A 246 16.21 -1.25 -23.72
CA ILE A 246 16.34 -0.10 -22.83
C ILE A 246 15.16 -0.09 -21.85
N VAL A 247 15.43 -0.02 -20.55
CA VAL A 247 14.42 0.08 -19.49
C VAL A 247 14.48 1.46 -18.87
N ILE A 248 13.40 2.24 -18.97
CA ILE A 248 13.32 3.60 -18.41
C ILE A 248 12.78 3.56 -16.98
N GLY A 249 13.60 3.98 -16.02
CA GLY A 249 13.30 4.01 -14.58
C GLY A 249 14.24 3.13 -13.77
N ALA A 250 14.30 3.36 -12.46
CA ALA A 250 15.16 2.61 -11.53
C ALA A 250 14.47 2.27 -10.20
N SER A 251 13.14 2.26 -10.18
CA SER A 251 12.36 1.81 -9.01
C SER A 251 12.13 0.30 -9.05
N ALA A 252 11.30 -0.22 -8.15
CA ALA A 252 11.07 -1.65 -7.96
C ALA A 252 10.77 -2.41 -9.27
N SER A 253 9.85 -1.92 -10.11
CA SER A 253 9.53 -2.57 -11.39
C SER A 253 10.72 -2.61 -12.34
N ALA A 254 11.43 -1.50 -12.50
CA ALA A 254 12.57 -1.44 -13.42
C ALA A 254 13.70 -2.38 -12.98
N VAL A 255 14.06 -2.37 -11.70
CA VAL A 255 15.11 -3.25 -11.16
C VAL A 255 14.73 -4.72 -11.33
N ASP A 256 13.48 -5.08 -11.05
CA ASP A 256 13.06 -6.49 -11.10
C ASP A 256 12.92 -7.00 -12.55
N ILE A 257 12.28 -6.21 -13.42
CA ILE A 257 12.05 -6.57 -14.83
C ILE A 257 13.35 -6.57 -15.64
N SER A 258 14.28 -5.64 -15.39
CA SER A 258 15.58 -5.62 -16.09
C SER A 258 16.34 -6.93 -15.87
N ARG A 259 16.29 -7.47 -14.65
CA ARG A 259 16.96 -8.73 -14.28
C ARG A 259 16.28 -9.93 -14.91
N ASP A 260 14.95 -9.95 -14.93
CA ASP A 260 14.18 -11.02 -15.58
C ASP A 260 14.44 -11.06 -17.10
N ILE A 261 14.50 -9.89 -17.75
CA ILE A 261 14.84 -9.75 -19.17
C ILE A 261 16.31 -10.11 -19.44
N ALA A 262 17.25 -9.73 -18.56
CA ALA A 262 18.68 -10.02 -18.72
C ALA A 262 19.00 -11.53 -18.80
N CYS A 263 18.10 -12.40 -18.32
CA CYS A 263 18.25 -13.85 -18.47
C CYS A 263 18.19 -14.35 -19.91
N VAL A 264 17.63 -13.57 -20.84
CA VAL A 264 17.46 -13.98 -22.26
C VAL A 264 17.86 -12.91 -23.27
N ALA A 265 17.88 -11.63 -22.88
CA ALA A 265 18.25 -10.53 -23.75
C ALA A 265 19.74 -10.51 -24.07
N LYS A 266 20.07 -9.95 -25.23
CA LYS A 266 21.46 -9.73 -25.63
C LYS A 266 22.11 -8.69 -24.72
N GLU A 267 21.47 -7.54 -24.53
CA GLU A 267 21.93 -6.43 -23.70
C GLU A 267 20.73 -5.73 -23.05
N VAL A 268 20.88 -5.30 -21.79
CA VAL A 268 19.88 -4.53 -21.04
C VAL A 268 20.50 -3.22 -20.54
N HIS A 269 19.86 -2.09 -20.86
CA HIS A 269 20.32 -0.75 -20.51
C HIS A 269 19.27 -0.03 -19.67
N ILE A 270 19.58 0.23 -18.41
CA ILE A 270 18.68 0.91 -17.47
C ILE A 270 18.94 2.42 -17.56
N ALA A 271 17.92 3.19 -17.89
CA ALA A 271 17.98 4.66 -17.91
C ALA A 271 17.41 5.22 -16.60
N ASP A 272 18.29 5.73 -15.72
CA ASP A 272 17.86 6.35 -14.47
C ASP A 272 18.04 7.87 -14.48
N ARG A 273 16.93 8.59 -14.29
CA ARG A 273 16.93 10.06 -14.15
C ARG A 273 17.49 10.55 -12.82
N SER A 274 17.60 9.69 -11.79
CA SER A 274 18.26 10.04 -10.53
C SER A 274 19.76 9.79 -10.53
N ALA A 275 20.28 9.03 -11.50
CA ALA A 275 21.71 8.77 -11.61
C ALA A 275 22.48 10.02 -12.05
N PRO A 276 23.71 10.25 -11.56
CA PRO A 276 24.59 11.31 -12.04
C PRO A 276 24.71 11.31 -13.57
N THR A 277 24.87 12.49 -14.18
CA THR A 277 24.94 12.64 -15.64
C THR A 277 25.99 11.76 -16.31
N SER A 278 27.11 11.48 -15.63
CA SER A 278 28.23 10.68 -16.14
C SER A 278 28.08 9.17 -15.93
N THR A 279 26.94 8.69 -15.41
CA THR A 279 26.75 7.28 -15.05
C THR A 279 26.68 6.42 -16.30
N CYS A 280 27.60 5.47 -16.43
CA CYS A 280 27.61 4.39 -17.42
C CYS A 280 28.36 3.20 -16.79
N GLU A 281 27.63 2.33 -16.10
CA GLU A 281 28.20 1.32 -15.20
C GLU A 281 27.59 -0.06 -15.46
N GLN A 282 28.44 -1.06 -15.71
CA GLN A 282 27.99 -2.45 -15.78
C GLN A 282 27.49 -2.92 -14.41
N GLN A 283 26.34 -3.59 -14.39
CA GLN A 283 25.71 -4.02 -13.15
C GLN A 283 26.43 -5.24 -12.56
N PRO A 284 26.68 -5.27 -11.24
CA PRO A 284 27.34 -6.41 -10.59
C PRO A 284 26.59 -7.72 -10.86
N GLU A 285 27.32 -8.81 -11.08
CA GLU A 285 26.78 -10.15 -11.37
C GLU A 285 26.13 -10.32 -12.76
N TYR A 286 26.15 -9.28 -13.63
CA TYR A 286 25.65 -9.36 -15.00
C TYR A 286 26.70 -8.91 -16.03
N ASP A 287 26.96 -9.78 -17.01
CA ASP A 287 27.84 -9.46 -18.14
C ASP A 287 27.12 -8.65 -19.23
N ASN A 288 25.78 -8.56 -19.17
CA ASN A 288 24.92 -7.99 -20.22
C ASN A 288 23.96 -6.89 -19.74
N MET A 289 24.22 -6.26 -18.58
CA MET A 289 23.34 -5.22 -18.04
C MET A 289 24.13 -3.97 -17.61
N TRP A 290 23.66 -2.79 -17.99
CA TRP A 290 24.29 -1.49 -17.70
C TRP A 290 23.29 -0.49 -17.12
N LEU A 291 23.77 0.37 -16.22
CA LEU A 291 23.06 1.54 -15.72
C LEU A 291 23.62 2.79 -16.38
N HIS A 292 22.70 3.61 -16.88
CA HIS A 292 22.98 4.88 -17.52
C HIS A 292 22.28 6.03 -16.80
N SER A 293 22.73 7.25 -17.08
CA SER A 293 21.90 8.44 -16.85
C SER A 293 20.64 8.41 -17.73
N MET A 294 19.79 9.42 -17.63
CA MET A 294 18.57 9.48 -18.46
C MET A 294 18.89 9.58 -19.96
N ILE A 295 17.96 9.09 -20.76
CA ILE A 295 17.94 9.29 -22.21
C ILE A 295 17.93 10.79 -22.50
N ASP A 296 18.77 11.22 -23.44
CA ASP A 296 18.78 12.56 -23.96
C ASP A 296 17.85 12.68 -25.17
N HIS A 297 18.08 11.86 -26.20
CA HIS A 297 17.24 11.81 -27.39
C HIS A 297 17.35 10.45 -28.10
N ALA A 298 16.43 10.18 -29.02
CA ALA A 298 16.43 8.99 -29.87
C ALA A 298 16.44 9.39 -31.35
N GLN A 299 17.04 8.54 -32.18
CA GLN A 299 17.34 8.81 -33.59
C GLN A 299 16.60 7.83 -34.52
N GLY A 300 16.40 8.26 -35.77
CA GLY A 300 15.65 7.52 -36.80
C GLY A 300 16.29 6.23 -37.30
N ASP A 301 17.54 5.98 -36.95
CA ASP A 301 18.28 4.77 -37.30
C ASP A 301 18.19 3.66 -36.22
N GLY A 302 17.45 3.90 -35.15
CA GLY A 302 17.30 3.01 -33.99
C GLY A 302 18.23 3.34 -32.81
N THR A 303 19.10 4.34 -32.94
CA THR A 303 20.04 4.72 -31.88
C THR A 303 19.35 5.56 -30.79
N VAL A 304 19.63 5.25 -29.54
CA VAL A 304 19.24 6.04 -28.35
C VAL A 304 20.49 6.58 -27.70
N VAL A 305 20.52 7.89 -27.45
CA VAL A 305 21.65 8.60 -26.85
C VAL A 305 21.31 8.96 -25.42
N PHE A 306 22.22 8.64 -24.49
CA PHE A 306 22.10 8.95 -23.07
C PHE A 306 22.86 10.22 -22.74
N ARG A 307 22.52 10.86 -21.61
CA ARG A 307 23.20 12.08 -21.15
C ARG A 307 24.67 11.88 -20.73
N ASP A 308 25.07 10.64 -20.52
CA ASP A 308 26.47 10.26 -20.27
C ASP A 308 27.33 10.34 -21.55
N GLY A 309 26.71 10.53 -22.72
CA GLY A 309 27.36 10.58 -24.04
C GLY A 309 27.44 9.22 -24.77
N SER A 310 27.04 8.13 -24.11
CA SER A 310 26.91 6.82 -24.72
C SER A 310 25.70 6.73 -25.64
N SER A 311 25.79 5.84 -26.64
CA SER A 311 24.76 5.65 -27.64
C SER A 311 24.57 4.17 -27.93
N ILE A 312 23.34 3.68 -27.86
CA ILE A 312 23.01 2.26 -28.02
C ILE A 312 21.98 2.12 -29.13
N LYS A 313 22.20 1.17 -30.04
CA LYS A 313 21.18 0.77 -31.01
C LYS A 313 20.28 -0.27 -30.36
N ALA A 314 19.04 0.11 -30.08
CA ALA A 314 18.10 -0.70 -29.31
C ALA A 314 16.96 -1.26 -30.17
N ASP A 315 16.44 -2.41 -29.78
CA ASP A 315 15.26 -3.04 -30.40
C ASP A 315 13.97 -2.67 -29.66
N VAL A 316 14.06 -2.54 -28.33
CA VAL A 316 12.91 -2.27 -27.46
C VAL A 316 13.21 -1.18 -26.44
N ILE A 317 12.23 -0.31 -26.21
CA ILE A 317 12.19 0.58 -25.05
C ILE A 317 11.02 0.19 -24.15
N MET A 318 11.33 -0.15 -22.91
CA MET A 318 10.37 -0.48 -21.87
C MET A 318 10.24 0.67 -20.87
N HIS A 319 9.04 1.24 -20.80
CA HIS A 319 8.70 2.28 -19.83
C HIS A 319 8.34 1.64 -18.49
N CYS A 320 9.26 1.68 -17.52
CA CYS A 320 9.03 1.31 -16.12
C CYS A 320 8.80 2.58 -15.28
N THR A 321 7.97 3.48 -15.80
CA THR A 321 7.84 4.87 -15.37
C THR A 321 6.67 5.13 -14.40
N GLY A 322 6.02 4.05 -13.95
CA GLY A 322 4.98 4.08 -12.95
C GLY A 322 3.59 4.27 -13.55
N TYR A 323 2.66 4.74 -12.73
CA TYR A 323 1.24 4.72 -13.05
C TYR A 323 0.58 6.05 -12.67
N LEU A 324 -0.59 6.29 -13.23
CA LEU A 324 -1.46 7.41 -12.91
C LEU A 324 -2.58 6.96 -11.95
N TYR A 325 -3.02 7.86 -11.08
CA TYR A 325 -4.35 7.72 -10.47
C TYR A 325 -5.39 7.96 -11.55
N ASP A 326 -6.36 7.06 -11.64
CA ASP A 326 -7.44 7.14 -12.61
C ASP A 326 -8.74 6.60 -11.99
N PHE A 327 -9.81 7.37 -12.14
CA PHE A 327 -11.14 7.10 -11.57
C PHE A 327 -12.23 7.47 -12.58
N PRO A 328 -12.30 6.80 -13.74
CA PRO A 328 -13.14 7.23 -14.85
C PRO A 328 -14.64 7.21 -14.49
N PHE A 329 -15.02 6.41 -13.49
CA PHE A 329 -16.38 6.33 -12.97
C PHE A 329 -16.79 7.50 -12.06
N LEU A 330 -15.87 8.33 -11.55
CA LEU A 330 -16.20 9.52 -10.76
C LEU A 330 -16.60 10.73 -11.64
N GLY A 331 -16.33 10.67 -12.95
CA GLY A 331 -16.67 11.74 -13.90
C GLY A 331 -16.01 13.09 -13.56
N ASP A 332 -16.59 14.17 -14.10
CA ASP A 332 -16.11 15.55 -13.88
C ASP A 332 -16.59 16.16 -12.54
N ASP A 333 -16.80 15.35 -11.50
CA ASP A 333 -17.21 15.87 -10.19
C ASP A 333 -16.11 16.75 -9.59
N SER A 334 -16.37 18.06 -9.50
CA SER A 334 -15.43 19.07 -8.99
C SER A 334 -15.01 18.88 -7.53
N THR A 335 -15.60 17.91 -6.83
CA THR A 335 -15.29 17.57 -5.43
C THR A 335 -13.88 17.01 -5.27
N ILE A 336 -13.34 16.36 -6.31
CA ILE A 336 -11.99 15.77 -6.32
C ILE A 336 -11.32 16.11 -7.64
N THR A 337 -10.04 16.44 -7.60
CA THR A 337 -9.24 16.57 -8.83
C THR A 337 -8.08 15.59 -8.82
N VAL A 338 -7.68 15.15 -10.01
CA VAL A 338 -6.43 14.43 -10.23
C VAL A 338 -5.54 15.30 -11.09
N ASP A 339 -4.55 15.94 -10.45
CA ASP A 339 -3.64 16.89 -11.10
C ASP A 339 -2.18 16.63 -10.68
N ASP A 340 -1.24 16.64 -11.65
CA ASP A 340 0.13 16.12 -11.51
C ASP A 340 0.16 14.82 -10.69
N ASN A 341 -0.69 13.84 -11.02
CA ASN A 341 -0.77 12.56 -10.32
C ASN A 341 -0.98 12.67 -8.79
N CYS A 342 -1.78 13.63 -8.36
CA CYS A 342 -2.19 13.86 -6.99
C CYS A 342 -3.71 13.92 -6.92
N VAL A 343 -4.30 13.14 -6.01
CA VAL A 343 -5.73 13.15 -5.74
C VAL A 343 -5.99 14.15 -4.62
N ASP A 344 -6.72 15.23 -4.90
CA ASP A 344 -6.90 16.33 -3.96
C ASP A 344 -8.32 16.93 -3.98
N PRO A 345 -8.70 17.70 -2.93
CA PRO A 345 -8.11 17.74 -1.59
C PRO A 345 -8.59 16.56 -0.72
N LEU A 346 -7.65 15.83 -0.10
CA LEU A 346 -7.97 14.67 0.74
C LEU A 346 -7.44 14.85 2.17
N TYR A 347 -8.33 14.85 3.15
CA TYR A 347 -7.96 14.72 4.56
C TYR A 347 -7.34 13.33 4.79
N LYS A 348 -6.11 13.32 5.31
CA LYS A 348 -5.35 12.10 5.61
C LYS A 348 -5.28 11.11 4.44
N HIS A 349 -5.29 11.60 3.19
CA HIS A 349 -5.27 10.79 1.97
C HIS A 349 -6.46 9.83 1.79
N VAL A 350 -7.55 10.00 2.55
CA VAL A 350 -8.73 9.12 2.55
C VAL A 350 -10.00 9.87 2.20
N PHE A 351 -10.25 11.03 2.82
CA PHE A 351 -11.55 11.70 2.74
C PHE A 351 -11.51 12.98 1.91
N PRO A 352 -12.29 13.08 0.82
CA PRO A 352 -12.57 14.36 0.17
C PRO A 352 -13.35 15.26 1.13
N ILE A 353 -12.78 16.42 1.47
CA ILE A 353 -13.25 17.27 2.57
C ILE A 353 -14.72 17.69 2.40
N GLU A 354 -15.16 17.95 1.17
CA GLU A 354 -16.50 18.49 0.93
C GLU A 354 -17.64 17.49 1.11
N VAL A 355 -17.34 16.20 0.97
CA VAL A 355 -18.31 15.09 0.98
C VAL A 355 -17.93 13.99 1.97
N ALA A 356 -17.08 14.31 2.95
CA ALA A 356 -16.73 13.38 4.00
C ALA A 356 -17.89 13.25 5.01
N PRO A 357 -18.21 12.03 5.48
CA PRO A 357 -17.54 10.76 5.19
C PRO A 357 -18.13 9.93 4.04
N GLU A 358 -19.10 10.45 3.30
CA GLU A 358 -19.89 9.67 2.34
C GLU A 358 -19.12 9.22 1.09
N LEU A 359 -17.95 9.79 0.81
CA LEU A 359 -16.97 9.27 -0.14
C LEU A 359 -15.61 9.12 0.54
N SER A 360 -14.94 8.00 0.30
CA SER A 360 -13.61 7.74 0.84
C SER A 360 -12.76 6.87 -0.09
N PHE A 361 -11.44 6.96 0.06
CA PHE A 361 -10.46 6.20 -0.72
C PHE A 361 -9.60 5.35 0.21
N ILE A 362 -9.39 4.08 -0.16
CA ILE A 362 -8.48 3.19 0.56
C ILE A 362 -7.31 2.88 -0.36
N GLY A 363 -6.10 3.10 0.16
CA GLY A 363 -4.88 2.65 -0.47
C GLY A 363 -4.29 3.54 -1.55
N LEU A 364 -4.52 4.85 -1.49
CA LEU A 364 -3.79 5.81 -2.35
C LEU A 364 -2.31 5.96 -1.98
N PRO A 365 -1.88 5.92 -0.70
CA PRO A 365 -0.46 6.05 -0.37
C PRO A 365 0.42 4.98 -1.03
N TRP A 366 1.60 5.39 -1.52
CA TRP A 366 2.57 4.51 -2.17
C TRP A 366 3.95 4.61 -1.51
N LYS A 367 4.81 3.61 -1.76
CA LYS A 367 6.01 3.28 -0.94
C LYS A 367 5.63 2.87 0.49
N VAL A 368 4.61 2.01 0.57
CA VAL A 368 4.03 1.52 1.83
C VAL A 368 4.06 -0.01 1.93
N ILE A 369 3.79 -0.54 3.12
CA ILE A 369 3.33 -1.91 3.33
C ILE A 369 1.80 -1.92 3.16
N PRO A 370 1.26 -2.46 2.05
CA PRO A 370 -0.12 -2.13 1.66
C PRO A 370 -1.20 -2.70 2.57
N PHE A 371 -1.13 -3.99 2.95
CA PHE A 371 -2.28 -4.64 3.57
C PHE A 371 -2.61 -4.12 4.99
N PRO A 372 -1.63 -3.93 5.91
CA PRO A 372 -1.90 -3.32 7.21
C PRO A 372 -2.42 -1.88 7.10
N LEU A 373 -1.86 -1.09 6.17
CA LEU A 373 -2.35 0.26 5.88
C LEU A 373 -3.82 0.25 5.43
N PHE A 374 -4.15 -0.63 4.47
CA PHE A 374 -5.52 -0.75 3.96
C PHE A 374 -6.50 -1.15 5.05
N GLU A 375 -6.10 -2.05 5.95
CA GLU A 375 -6.89 -2.46 7.11
C GLU A 375 -7.12 -1.30 8.08
N LEU A 376 -6.09 -0.52 8.41
CA LEU A 376 -6.22 0.62 9.33
C LEU A 376 -7.06 1.75 8.73
N GLN A 377 -6.86 2.07 7.45
CA GLN A 377 -7.72 3.04 6.74
C GLN A 377 -9.17 2.56 6.72
N SER A 378 -9.40 1.28 6.45
CA SER A 378 -10.75 0.68 6.41
C SER A 378 -11.43 0.68 7.77
N LYS A 379 -10.68 0.36 8.85
CA LYS A 379 -11.15 0.39 10.24
C LYS A 379 -11.55 1.80 10.66
N TRP A 380 -10.77 2.80 10.23
CA TRP A 380 -11.04 4.21 10.49
C TRP A 380 -12.29 4.69 9.75
N VAL A 381 -12.40 4.39 8.45
CA VAL A 381 -13.59 4.70 7.63
C VAL A 381 -14.84 4.06 8.22
N ALA A 382 -14.80 2.78 8.59
CA ALA A 382 -15.93 2.09 9.23
C ALA A 382 -16.32 2.75 10.57
N GLY A 383 -15.34 3.06 11.42
CA GLY A 383 -15.58 3.75 12.69
C GLY A 383 -16.20 5.13 12.53
N ILE A 384 -15.87 5.86 11.46
CA ILE A 384 -16.50 7.16 11.16
C ILE A 384 -17.93 6.98 10.66
N LEU A 385 -18.16 6.07 9.71
CA LEU A 385 -19.48 5.81 9.13
C LEU A 385 -20.49 5.31 10.17
N SER A 386 -20.04 4.56 11.17
CA SER A 386 -20.86 4.16 12.32
C SER A 386 -21.06 5.27 13.36
N GLY A 387 -20.37 6.39 13.25
CA GLY A 387 -20.40 7.47 14.23
C GLY A 387 -19.63 7.17 15.52
N ARG A 388 -18.92 6.04 15.60
CA ARG A 388 -18.02 5.69 16.72
C ARG A 388 -16.82 6.64 16.79
N ILE A 389 -16.32 7.07 15.63
CA ILE A 389 -15.22 8.02 15.47
C ILE A 389 -15.80 9.29 14.84
N LYS A 390 -15.41 10.46 15.35
CA LYS A 390 -15.83 11.75 14.79
C LYS A 390 -14.71 12.31 13.91
N LEU A 391 -15.09 12.77 12.72
CA LEU A 391 -14.20 13.61 11.92
C LEU A 391 -14.07 15.00 12.57
N PRO A 392 -12.91 15.67 12.41
CA PRO A 392 -12.77 17.06 12.80
C PRO A 392 -13.56 17.97 11.84
N SER A 393 -13.58 19.27 12.13
CA SER A 393 -14.22 20.26 11.26
C SER A 393 -13.54 20.34 9.88
N LYS A 394 -14.26 20.87 8.89
CA LYS A 394 -13.71 21.08 7.54
C LYS A 394 -12.45 21.97 7.55
N ASP A 395 -12.41 22.97 8.43
CA ASP A 395 -11.26 23.87 8.55
C ASP A 395 -10.03 23.12 9.08
N GLU A 396 -10.18 22.32 10.13
CA GLU A 396 -9.10 21.47 10.67
C GLU A 396 -8.63 20.42 9.64
N MET A 397 -9.56 19.82 8.88
CA MET A 397 -9.20 18.91 7.79
C MET A 397 -8.38 19.62 6.70
N MET A 398 -8.75 20.86 6.37
CA MET A 398 -8.03 21.67 5.37
C MET A 398 -6.66 22.13 5.87
N GLU A 399 -6.50 22.37 7.17
CA GLU A 399 -5.20 22.65 7.78
C GLU A 399 -4.22 21.47 7.64
N ASP A 400 -4.71 20.24 7.78
CA ASP A 400 -3.89 19.03 7.53
C ASP A 400 -3.43 18.95 6.07
N VAL A 401 -4.32 19.24 5.11
CA VAL A 401 -3.98 19.28 3.68
C VAL A 401 -2.93 20.35 3.41
N LYS A 402 -3.07 21.55 3.97
CA LYS A 402 -2.06 22.62 3.87
C LYS A 402 -0.72 22.18 4.46
N ALA A 403 -0.72 21.50 5.60
CA ALA A 403 0.50 20.99 6.23
C ALA A 403 1.21 19.94 5.37
N ILE A 404 0.48 19.10 4.64
CA ILE A 404 1.07 18.19 3.64
C ILE A 404 1.79 19.01 2.56
N TYR A 405 1.15 20.02 1.98
CA TYR A 405 1.77 20.84 0.93
C TYR A 405 2.98 21.63 1.42
N SER A 406 2.95 22.20 2.63
CA SER A 406 4.12 22.87 3.22
C SER A 406 5.30 21.90 3.41
N ARG A 407 5.04 20.63 3.78
CA ARG A 407 6.10 19.61 3.87
C ARG A 407 6.70 19.27 2.52
N LEU A 408 5.88 19.19 1.45
CA LEU A 408 6.37 18.96 0.09
C LEU A 408 7.25 20.12 -0.38
N GLU A 409 6.77 21.35 -0.20
CA GLU A 409 7.50 22.58 -0.56
C GLU A 409 8.86 22.65 0.16
N THR A 410 8.88 22.38 1.46
CA THR A 410 10.13 22.35 2.25
C THR A 410 11.12 21.31 1.75
N ARG A 411 10.65 20.20 1.18
CA ARG A 411 11.49 19.15 0.58
C ARG A 411 11.85 19.41 -0.89
N GLY A 412 11.30 20.46 -1.50
CA GLY A 412 11.40 20.69 -2.94
C GLY A 412 10.71 19.59 -3.76
N TRP A 413 9.71 18.90 -3.18
CA TRP A 413 8.99 17.82 -3.84
C TRP A 413 7.81 18.37 -4.63
N PRO A 414 7.64 17.96 -5.90
CA PRO A 414 6.47 18.33 -6.68
C PRO A 414 5.19 17.61 -6.21
N LYS A 415 4.04 18.13 -6.63
CA LYS A 415 2.69 17.71 -6.22
C LYS A 415 2.44 16.20 -6.41
N ARG A 416 2.98 15.57 -7.45
CA ARG A 416 2.92 14.09 -7.63
C ARG A 416 3.42 13.23 -6.46
N TYR A 417 4.14 13.81 -5.49
CA TYR A 417 4.62 13.10 -4.30
C TYR A 417 3.71 13.27 -3.08
N THR A 418 2.54 13.91 -3.19
CA THR A 418 1.58 14.10 -2.08
C THR A 418 1.25 12.80 -1.35
N HIS A 419 1.10 11.69 -2.07
CA HIS A 419 0.79 10.37 -1.48
C HIS A 419 2.02 9.47 -1.30
N ASN A 420 3.25 10.01 -1.40
CA ASN A 420 4.48 9.23 -1.21
C ASN A 420 4.85 9.13 0.28
N PHE A 421 4.92 7.92 0.80
CA PHE A 421 5.16 7.64 2.22
C PHE A 421 6.59 7.14 2.53
N SER A 422 7.52 7.34 1.58
CA SER A 422 8.94 7.07 1.81
C SER A 422 9.52 7.92 2.97
N GLY A 423 10.64 7.44 3.54
CA GLY A 423 11.35 8.13 4.61
C GLY A 423 10.76 7.93 6.01
N GLY A 424 10.08 6.81 6.26
CA GLY A 424 9.56 6.43 7.58
C GLY A 424 8.16 6.97 7.91
N TYR A 425 7.61 7.86 7.08
CA TYR A 425 6.31 8.50 7.33
C TYR A 425 5.14 7.50 7.44
N GLN A 426 5.23 6.37 6.74
CA GLN A 426 4.19 5.34 6.78
C GLN A 426 3.83 4.92 8.21
N PHE A 427 4.81 4.61 9.06
CA PHE A 427 4.50 4.08 10.40
C PHE A 427 3.94 5.14 11.35
N GLU A 428 4.33 6.41 11.18
CA GLU A 428 3.71 7.52 11.92
C GLU A 428 2.23 7.66 11.54
N TYR A 429 1.91 7.50 10.26
CA TYR A 429 0.54 7.54 9.76
C TYR A 429 -0.27 6.31 10.20
N ASP A 430 0.31 5.10 10.11
CA ASP A 430 -0.34 3.86 10.53
C ASP A 430 -0.62 3.89 12.04
N ASP A 431 0.34 4.31 12.86
CA ASP A 431 0.15 4.46 14.31
C ASP A 431 -0.90 5.52 14.65
N TRP A 432 -0.95 6.63 13.90
CA TRP A 432 -2.01 7.64 14.05
C TRP A 432 -3.40 7.06 13.74
N LEU A 433 -3.55 6.30 12.65
CA LEU A 433 -4.80 5.60 12.33
C LEU A 433 -5.17 4.59 13.41
N ALA A 434 -4.20 3.83 13.90
CA ALA A 434 -4.41 2.85 14.95
C ALA A 434 -4.93 3.53 16.23
N GLU A 435 -4.34 4.65 16.63
CA GLU A 435 -4.83 5.48 17.75
C GLU A 435 -6.28 5.93 17.54
N GLN A 436 -6.62 6.46 16.36
CA GLN A 436 -8.00 6.87 16.05
C GLN A 436 -9.00 5.71 16.17
N CYS A 437 -8.55 4.49 15.84
CA CYS A 437 -9.38 3.30 15.87
C CYS A 437 -9.45 2.61 17.23
N GLY A 438 -8.65 3.04 18.22
CA GLY A 438 -8.46 2.29 19.47
C GLY A 438 -7.72 0.96 19.27
N HIS A 439 -6.89 0.87 18.22
CA HIS A 439 -6.05 -0.28 17.91
C HIS A 439 -4.62 -0.06 18.44
N PRO A 440 -3.90 -1.11 18.89
CA PRO A 440 -2.48 -0.98 19.21
C PRO A 440 -1.65 -0.44 18.03
N PRO A 441 -0.56 0.28 18.28
CA PRO A 441 0.35 0.73 17.22
C PRO A 441 0.94 -0.47 16.47
N ILE A 442 1.48 -0.22 15.28
CA ILE A 442 2.16 -1.22 14.47
C ILE A 442 3.28 -1.88 15.28
N GLU A 443 3.43 -3.19 15.15
CA GLU A 443 4.37 -3.99 15.91
C GLU A 443 5.81 -3.57 15.61
N GLU A 444 6.64 -3.44 16.64
CA GLU A 444 8.02 -2.97 16.48
C GLU A 444 8.86 -3.90 15.59
N TRP A 445 8.64 -5.22 15.68
CA TRP A 445 9.30 -6.18 14.80
C TRP A 445 8.99 -5.91 13.32
N ARG A 446 7.78 -5.43 12.99
CA ARG A 446 7.36 -5.14 11.62
C ARG A 446 8.06 -3.90 11.08
N LYS A 447 8.17 -2.85 11.91
CA LYS A 447 8.91 -1.61 11.61
C LYS A 447 10.38 -1.91 11.34
N LEU A 448 11.02 -2.66 12.24
CA LEU A 448 12.42 -3.06 12.12
C LEU A 448 12.64 -3.97 10.91
N MET A 449 11.74 -4.91 10.63
CA MET A 449 11.87 -5.83 9.50
C MET A 449 11.71 -5.12 8.15
N TYR A 450 10.83 -4.12 8.07
CA TYR A 450 10.73 -3.25 6.88
C TYR A 450 12.03 -2.47 6.64
N ALA A 451 12.60 -1.89 7.70
CA ALA A 451 13.88 -1.17 7.62
C ALA A 451 15.05 -2.10 7.24
N ALA A 452 15.12 -3.30 7.84
CA ALA A 452 16.12 -4.32 7.52
C ALA A 452 16.01 -4.77 6.05
N ASN A 453 14.80 -5.02 5.57
CA ASN A 453 14.56 -5.35 4.15
C ASN A 453 14.99 -4.22 3.20
N ALA A 454 14.72 -2.95 3.55
CA ALA A 454 15.16 -1.81 2.75
C ALA A 454 16.69 -1.73 2.67
N LYS A 455 17.40 -1.98 3.79
CA LYS A 455 18.86 -2.07 3.83
C LYS A 455 19.38 -3.24 2.98
N ASN A 456 18.75 -4.41 3.09
CA ASN A 456 19.15 -5.59 2.33
C ASN A 456 18.95 -5.42 0.81
N LYS A 457 17.84 -4.80 0.38
CA LYS A 457 17.63 -4.42 -1.02
C LYS A 457 18.70 -3.47 -1.56
N ALA A 458 19.09 -2.46 -0.77
CA ALA A 458 20.10 -1.50 -1.19
C ALA A 458 21.50 -2.13 -1.26
N ALA A 459 21.83 -3.02 -0.32
CA ALA A 459 23.14 -3.65 -0.27
C ALA A 459 23.29 -4.80 -1.27
N ARG A 460 22.22 -5.57 -1.52
CA ARG A 460 22.23 -6.82 -2.29
C ARG A 460 20.92 -6.99 -3.08
N PRO A 461 20.63 -6.13 -4.08
CA PRO A 461 19.39 -6.17 -4.84
C PRO A 461 19.14 -7.53 -5.52
N GLU A 462 20.19 -8.27 -5.84
CA GLU A 462 20.12 -9.60 -6.46
C GLU A 462 19.69 -10.72 -5.52
N ARG A 463 20.07 -10.60 -4.23
CA ARG A 463 20.02 -11.73 -3.29
C ARG A 463 19.15 -11.48 -2.06
N TYR A 464 18.65 -10.25 -1.85
CA TYR A 464 17.89 -9.89 -0.62
C TYR A 464 16.66 -10.77 -0.34
N ARG A 465 16.11 -11.41 -1.38
CA ARG A 465 14.95 -12.31 -1.25
C ARG A 465 15.30 -13.69 -0.70
N ASP A 466 16.56 -14.07 -0.79
CA ASP A 466 17.06 -15.41 -0.44
C ASP A 466 18.19 -15.34 0.62
N GLU A 467 18.76 -14.16 0.85
CA GLU A 467 19.77 -13.88 1.89
C GLU A 467 19.36 -12.68 2.76
N TRP A 468 19.24 -12.90 4.06
CA TRP A 468 18.93 -11.87 5.05
C TRP A 468 19.70 -12.10 6.37
N ASP A 469 19.68 -11.11 7.26
CA ASP A 469 20.43 -11.08 8.51
C ASP A 469 19.55 -10.72 9.73
N ASP A 470 18.23 -10.93 9.62
CA ASP A 470 17.22 -10.51 10.58
C ASP A 470 16.36 -11.67 11.14
N ASP A 471 16.90 -12.90 11.24
CA ASP A 471 16.18 -14.07 11.77
C ASP A 471 15.60 -13.85 13.19
N GLY A 472 16.22 -12.98 13.99
CA GLY A 472 15.68 -12.57 15.28
C GLY A 472 14.33 -11.87 15.17
N LEU A 473 14.11 -11.06 14.13
CA LEU A 473 12.82 -10.42 13.86
C LEU A 473 11.77 -11.42 13.37
N VAL A 474 12.19 -12.44 12.61
CA VAL A 474 11.32 -13.54 12.18
C VAL A 474 10.79 -14.33 13.39
N ALA A 475 11.64 -14.59 14.38
CA ALA A 475 11.22 -15.24 15.61
C ALA A 475 10.20 -14.40 16.40
N LEU A 476 10.41 -13.08 16.51
CA LEU A 476 9.46 -12.16 17.15
C LEU A 476 8.11 -12.11 16.43
N ALA A 477 8.12 -12.06 15.09
CA ALA A 477 6.91 -12.10 14.29
C ALA A 477 6.13 -13.40 14.52
N ASN A 478 6.82 -14.55 14.50
CA ASN A 478 6.19 -15.85 14.73
C ASN A 478 5.63 -15.99 16.16
N GLU A 479 6.28 -15.41 17.16
CA GLU A 479 5.73 -15.36 18.53
C GLU A 479 4.44 -14.53 18.58
N ASP A 480 4.44 -13.37 17.92
CA ASP A 480 3.27 -12.51 17.81
C ASP A 480 2.10 -13.23 17.09
N PHE A 481 2.39 -13.96 16.02
CA PHE A 481 1.39 -14.69 15.23
C PHE A 481 0.64 -15.77 16.01
N LYS A 482 1.22 -16.32 17.09
CA LYS A 482 0.55 -17.31 17.94
C LYS A 482 -0.76 -16.80 18.57
N LYS A 483 -0.96 -15.48 18.63
CA LYS A 483 -2.19 -14.86 19.12
C LYS A 483 -3.42 -15.14 18.23
N TYR A 484 -3.21 -15.54 16.97
CA TYR A 484 -4.25 -15.65 15.95
C TYR A 484 -4.55 -17.08 15.50
N PHE A 485 -3.91 -18.08 16.13
CA PHE A 485 -3.99 -19.49 15.74
C PHE A 485 -4.63 -20.39 16.78
#